data_AF-A0A3P1T902-F1
#
_entry.id   AF-A0A3P1T902-F1
#
_cell.length_a   1.000
_cell.length_b   1.000
_cell.length_c   1.000
_cell.angle_alpha   90.00
_cell.angle_beta   90.00
_cell.angle_gamma   90.00
#
_symmetry.space_group_name_H-M   'P 1'
#
loop_
_entity.id
_entity.type
_entity.pdbx_description
1 polymer ?
#
loop_
_entity_poly.entity_id
_entity_poly.type
_entity_poly.pdbx_seq_one_letter_code
_entity_poly.pdbx_strand_id
1 'polypeptide(L)'
;MFGIDAAELVLILVLGVVLFGPEKLPAFSRKAARVFVAVRDIANNAQSQLRNELGPEYADLKLQDLNPRTFVAKQFKDEIAAIDEARRDLASAGQSIKDQASSATRAAKESVASGGSTPEREVVAAEETAGLPAPPRAAPFDPEAT
;
A
#
# COMPACT_ATOMS: atom_id res chain seq x y z
N MET A 1 -2.27 21.24 -28.72
CA MET A 1 -1.73 20.21 -29.65
C MET A 1 -2.88 19.39 -30.24
N PHE A 2 -3.79 20.05 -30.97
CA PHE A 2 -4.73 19.44 -31.92
C PHE A 2 -5.06 20.57 -32.89
N GLY A 3 -4.30 20.70 -33.99
CA GLY A 3 -4.51 21.73 -35.00
C GLY A 3 -5.67 21.33 -35.91
N ILE A 4 -6.89 21.29 -35.34
CA ILE A 4 -8.11 20.90 -36.05
C ILE A 4 -8.85 22.16 -36.45
N ASP A 5 -8.97 22.38 -37.75
CA ASP A 5 -9.77 23.45 -38.34
C ASP A 5 -11.26 23.04 -38.42
N ALA A 6 -12.14 24.02 -38.65
CA ALA A 6 -13.59 23.79 -38.72
C ALA A 6 -13.96 22.73 -39.77
N ALA A 7 -13.26 22.71 -40.90
CA ALA A 7 -13.45 21.72 -41.96
C ALA A 7 -13.10 20.30 -41.52
N GLU A 8 -12.02 20.14 -40.77
CA GLU A 8 -11.55 18.84 -40.27
C GLU A 8 -12.46 18.31 -39.17
N LEU A 9 -13.04 19.19 -38.35
CA LEU A 9 -14.06 18.82 -37.37
C LEU A 9 -15.30 18.24 -38.08
N VAL A 10 -15.77 18.86 -39.16
CA VAL A 10 -16.88 18.33 -39.97
C VAL A 10 -16.52 16.97 -40.56
N LEU A 11 -15.31 16.79 -41.08
CA LEU A 11 -14.84 15.50 -41.60
C LEU A 11 -14.88 14.40 -40.53
N ILE A 12 -14.41 14.68 -39.32
CA ILE A 12 -14.46 13.74 -38.19
C ILE A 12 -15.90 13.40 -37.81
N LEU A 13 -16.80 14.39 -37.82
CA LEU A 13 -18.21 14.19 -37.51
C LEU A 13 -18.87 13.27 -38.54
N VAL A 14 -18.63 13.52 -39.84
CA VAL A 14 -19.11 12.65 -40.93
C VAL A 14 -18.54 11.24 -40.77
N LEU A 15 -17.23 11.10 -40.51
CA LEU A 15 -16.60 9.80 -40.31
C LEU A 15 -17.21 9.04 -39.11
N GLY A 16 -17.46 9.74 -38.01
CA GLY A 16 -18.14 9.16 -36.85
C GLY A 16 -19.57 8.71 -37.18
N VAL A 17 -20.32 9.50 -37.95
CA VAL A 17 -21.67 9.15 -38.40
C VAL A 17 -21.65 7.93 -39.31
N VAL A 18 -20.68 7.82 -40.21
CA VAL A 18 -20.56 6.66 -41.12
C VAL A 18 -20.15 5.40 -40.34
N LEU A 19 -19.22 5.52 -39.39
CA LEU A 19 -18.71 4.37 -38.64
C LEU A 19 -19.74 3.80 -37.67
N PHE A 20 -20.47 4.66 -36.95
CA PHE A 20 -21.41 4.24 -35.91
C PHE A 20 -22.88 4.29 -36.35
N GLY A 21 -23.20 5.06 -37.39
CA GLY A 21 -24.56 5.34 -37.84
C GLY A 21 -25.16 6.59 -37.18
N PRO A 22 -25.94 7.41 -37.92
CA PRO A 22 -26.57 8.63 -37.41
C PRO A 22 -27.55 8.38 -36.26
N GLU A 23 -28.18 7.21 -36.24
CA GLU A 23 -29.14 6.81 -35.21
C GLU A 23 -28.48 6.45 -33.87
N LYS A 24 -27.22 5.98 -33.90
CA LYS A 24 -26.55 5.45 -32.70
C LYS A 24 -25.81 6.55 -31.94
N LEU A 25 -25.21 7.51 -32.64
CA LEU A 25 -24.43 8.59 -32.02
C LEU A 25 -25.24 9.38 -30.96
N PRO A 26 -26.46 9.89 -31.26
CA PRO A 26 -27.25 10.63 -30.27
C PRO A 26 -27.61 9.77 -29.05
N ALA A 27 -27.88 8.47 -29.27
CA ALA A 27 -28.18 7.54 -28.19
C ALA A 27 -26.97 7.32 -27.27
N PHE A 28 -25.77 7.16 -27.84
CA PHE A 28 -24.53 7.03 -27.07
C PHE A 28 -24.14 8.31 -26.35
N SER A 29 -24.22 9.47 -27.00
CA SER A 29 -23.94 10.77 -26.37
C SER A 29 -24.86 11.03 -25.19
N ARG A 30 -26.16 10.68 -25.29
CA ARG A 30 -27.11 10.80 -24.17
C ARG A 30 -26.73 9.90 -22.99
N LYS A 31 -26.28 8.66 -23.24
CA LYS A 31 -25.80 7.75 -22.17
C LYS A 31 -24.56 8.31 -21.49
N ALA A 32 -23.58 8.77 -22.27
CA ALA A 32 -22.36 9.40 -21.76
C ALA A 32 -22.68 10.65 -20.93
N ALA A 33 -23.61 11.50 -21.40
CA ALA A 33 -24.05 12.69 -20.67
C ALA A 33 -24.67 12.34 -19.31
N ARG A 34 -25.48 11.28 -19.23
CA ARG A 34 -26.05 10.83 -17.94
C ARG A 34 -24.97 10.39 -16.96
N VAL A 35 -23.98 9.63 -17.43
CA VAL A 35 -22.84 9.22 -16.60
C VAL A 35 -22.05 10.43 -16.14
N PHE A 36 -21.77 11.38 -17.04
CA PHE A 36 -21.06 12.61 -16.71
C PHE A 36 -21.79 13.44 -15.66
N VAL A 37 -23.11 13.59 -15.79
CA VAL A 37 -23.94 14.30 -14.80
C VAL A 37 -23.91 13.56 -13.46
N ALA A 38 -24.12 12.24 -13.45
CA ALA A 38 -24.08 11.44 -12.22
C ALA A 38 -22.73 11.55 -11.49
N VAL A 39 -21.62 11.47 -12.23
CA VAL A 39 -20.27 11.64 -11.66
C VAL A 39 -20.09 13.04 -11.10
N ARG A 40 -20.56 14.08 -11.81
CA ARG A 40 -20.49 15.46 -11.31
C ARG A 40 -21.32 15.65 -10.04
N ASP A 41 -22.50 15.06 -9.97
CA ASP A 41 -23.38 15.14 -8.80
C ASP A 41 -22.77 14.42 -7.59
N ILE A 42 -22.18 13.24 -7.79
CA ILE A 42 -21.43 12.52 -6.75
C ILE A 42 -20.26 13.37 -6.23
N ALA A 43 -19.48 13.96 -7.13
CA ALA A 43 -18.34 14.80 -6.76
C ALA A 43 -18.77 16.04 -5.95
N ASN A 44 -19.83 16.71 -6.38
CA ASN A 44 -20.38 17.87 -5.68
C ASN A 44 -20.94 17.50 -4.29
N ASN A 45 -21.65 16.37 -4.19
CA ASN A 45 -22.20 15.89 -2.92
C ASN A 45 -21.10 15.49 -1.93
N ALA A 46 -20.08 14.76 -2.39
CA ALA A 46 -18.93 14.40 -1.57
C ALA A 46 -18.19 15.64 -1.07
N GLN A 47 -17.96 16.64 -1.94
CA GLN A 47 -17.38 17.92 -1.54
C GLN A 47 -18.24 18.64 -0.49
N SER A 48 -19.57 18.63 -0.65
CA SER A 48 -20.48 19.23 0.33
C SER A 48 -20.43 18.51 1.68
N GLN A 49 -20.36 17.18 1.71
CA GLN A 49 -20.25 16.41 2.95
C GLN A 49 -18.91 16.69 3.65
N LEU A 50 -17.82 16.72 2.90
CA LEU A 50 -16.49 17.00 3.43
C LEU A 50 -16.41 18.41 4.05
N ARG A 51 -17.01 19.41 3.38
CA ARG A 51 -17.13 20.78 3.90
C ARG A 51 -17.98 20.85 5.18
N ASN A 52 -19.05 20.06 5.25
CA ASN A 52 -19.99 20.10 6.38
C ASN A 52 -19.41 19.42 7.63
N GLU A 53 -18.60 18.38 7.48
CA GLU A 53 -18.05 17.60 8.61
C GLU A 53 -16.65 18.03 9.04
N LEU A 54 -15.80 18.47 8.11
CA LEU A 54 -14.40 18.82 8.41
C LEU A 54 -14.14 20.33 8.41
N GLY A 55 -15.16 21.13 8.12
CA GLY A 55 -15.06 22.59 8.08
C GLY A 55 -14.51 23.15 6.76
N PRO A 56 -14.54 24.49 6.60
CA PRO A 56 -14.21 25.16 5.34
C PRO A 56 -12.75 24.98 4.89
N GLU A 57 -11.85 24.56 5.79
CA GLU A 57 -10.42 24.31 5.52
C GLU A 57 -10.17 23.23 4.45
N TYR A 58 -11.09 22.27 4.27
CA TYR A 58 -10.99 21.21 3.26
C TYR A 58 -11.83 21.49 2.00
N ALA A 59 -12.60 22.58 1.99
CA ALA A 59 -13.45 22.98 0.85
C ALA A 59 -12.65 23.65 -0.28
N ASP A 60 -11.46 24.17 0.02
CA ASP A 60 -10.56 24.83 -0.92
C ASP A 60 -9.65 23.87 -1.70
N LEU A 61 -9.79 22.56 -1.50
CA LEU A 61 -9.31 21.55 -2.45
C LEU A 61 -10.17 21.62 -3.72
N LYS A 62 -9.91 22.65 -4.53
CA LYS A 62 -10.57 22.90 -5.81
C LYS A 62 -10.28 21.73 -6.73
N LEU A 63 -11.33 20.97 -7.07
CA LEU A 63 -11.30 19.90 -8.08
C LEU A 63 -10.71 20.35 -9.45
N GLN A 64 -10.58 21.66 -9.69
CA GLN A 64 -9.95 22.26 -10.88
C GLN A 64 -8.41 22.17 -10.86
N ASP A 65 -7.77 22.00 -9.70
CA ASP A 65 -6.31 21.82 -9.56
C ASP A 65 -5.91 20.35 -9.34
N LEU A 66 -6.92 19.47 -9.28
CA LEU A 66 -6.80 18.03 -9.23
C LEU A 66 -6.69 17.45 -10.64
N ASN A 67 -5.53 17.64 -11.27
CA ASN A 67 -5.08 16.61 -12.20
C ASN A 67 -5.04 15.30 -11.40
N PRO A 68 -5.82 14.26 -11.74
CA PRO A 68 -5.94 13.06 -10.90
C PRO A 68 -4.56 12.42 -10.68
N ARG A 69 -3.67 12.58 -11.65
CA ARG A 69 -2.29 12.12 -11.61
C ARG A 69 -1.44 12.86 -10.57
N THR A 70 -1.61 14.16 -10.38
CA THR A 70 -0.83 14.94 -9.39
C THR A 70 -1.38 14.80 -7.97
N PHE A 71 -2.69 14.60 -7.80
CA PHE A 71 -3.27 14.37 -6.48
C PHE A 71 -2.97 12.97 -5.95
N VAL A 72 -3.12 11.94 -6.80
CA VAL A 72 -2.61 10.59 -6.51
C VAL A 72 -1.11 10.65 -6.28
N ALA A 73 -0.32 11.31 -7.15
CA ALA A 73 1.11 11.40 -6.92
C ALA A 73 1.50 12.14 -5.64
N LYS A 74 0.73 13.13 -5.16
CA LYS A 74 1.00 13.80 -3.87
C LYS A 74 0.68 12.88 -2.69
N GLN A 75 -0.51 12.26 -2.66
CA GLN A 75 -0.84 11.37 -1.54
C GLN A 75 0.03 10.12 -1.49
N PHE A 76 0.33 9.53 -2.65
CA PHE A 76 1.24 8.40 -2.70
C PHE A 76 2.68 8.82 -2.42
N LYS A 77 3.12 10.06 -2.68
CA LYS A 77 4.47 10.52 -2.30
C LYS A 77 4.63 10.61 -0.79
N ASP A 78 3.62 11.12 -0.09
CA ASP A 78 3.66 11.23 1.37
C ASP A 78 3.64 9.83 2.02
N GLU A 79 2.82 8.91 1.50
CA GLU A 79 2.81 7.51 1.93
C GLU A 79 4.11 6.76 1.57
N ILE A 80 4.64 6.94 0.34
CA ILE A 80 5.89 6.31 -0.10
C ILE A 80 7.08 6.85 0.73
N ALA A 81 7.11 8.15 1.03
CA ALA A 81 8.14 8.74 1.87
C ALA A 81 8.10 8.17 3.30
N ALA A 82 6.90 8.00 3.86
CA ALA A 82 6.73 7.37 5.17
C ALA A 82 7.18 5.89 5.17
N ILE A 83 6.90 5.15 4.09
CA ILE A 83 7.32 3.76 3.93
C ILE A 83 8.84 3.63 3.72
N ASP A 84 9.45 4.53 2.96
CA ASP A 84 10.91 4.54 2.72
C ASP A 84 11.69 4.89 3.99
N GLU A 85 11.18 5.83 4.79
CA GLU A 85 11.79 6.16 6.09
C GLU A 85 11.69 4.97 7.05
N ALA A 86 10.50 4.35 7.16
CA ALA A 86 10.32 3.13 7.96
C ALA A 86 11.23 1.98 7.48
N ARG A 87 11.47 1.84 6.17
CA ARG A 87 12.43 0.87 5.62
C ARG A 87 13.87 1.16 6.02
N ARG A 88 14.29 2.41 6.05
CA ARG A 88 15.65 2.82 6.47
C ARG A 88 15.88 2.58 7.96
N ASP A 89 14.89 2.88 8.78
CA ASP A 89 14.93 2.61 10.22
C ASP A 89 15.03 1.10 10.49
N LEU A 90 14.25 0.30 9.78
CA LEU A 90 14.30 -1.16 9.92
C LEU A 90 15.62 -1.75 9.40
N ALA A 91 16.17 -1.19 8.33
CA ALA A 91 17.46 -1.62 7.77
C ALA A 91 18.64 -1.28 8.71
N SER A 92 18.63 -0.08 9.31
CA SER A 92 19.65 0.34 10.27
C SER A 92 19.56 -0.44 11.59
N ALA A 93 18.34 -0.70 12.08
CA ALA A 93 18.11 -1.60 13.21
C ALA A 93 18.63 -3.02 12.91
N GLY A 94 18.33 -3.56 11.73
CA GLY A 94 18.82 -4.87 11.29
C GLY A 94 20.34 -4.95 11.19
N GLN A 95 21.01 -3.88 10.72
CA GLN A 95 22.47 -3.79 10.71
C GLN A 95 23.05 -3.74 12.12
N SER A 96 22.49 -2.93 13.01
CA SER A 96 22.98 -2.83 14.40
C SER A 96 22.89 -4.15 15.15
N ILE A 97 21.80 -4.91 14.97
CA ILE A 97 21.63 -6.25 15.55
C ILE A 97 22.64 -7.22 14.95
N LYS A 98 22.89 -7.14 13.63
CA LYS A 98 23.86 -8.00 12.96
C LYS A 98 25.29 -7.71 13.39
N ASP A 99 25.63 -6.46 13.61
CA ASP A 99 26.94 -6.03 14.10
C ASP A 99 27.14 -6.46 15.55
N GLN A 100 26.12 -6.32 16.41
CA GLN A 100 26.14 -6.83 17.78
C GLN A 100 26.25 -8.36 17.85
N ALA A 101 25.54 -9.09 16.97
CA ALA A 101 25.65 -10.54 16.89
C ALA A 101 27.04 -10.98 16.40
N SER A 102 27.62 -10.24 15.45
CA SER A 102 28.96 -10.49 14.92
C SER A 102 30.05 -10.16 15.94
N SER A 103 29.87 -9.09 16.73
CA SER A 103 30.79 -8.71 17.81
C SER A 103 30.68 -9.67 18.99
N ALA A 104 29.48 -10.13 19.36
CA ALA A 104 29.29 -11.15 20.38
C ALA A 104 29.90 -12.50 19.94
N THR A 105 29.76 -12.86 18.67
CA THR A 105 30.39 -14.07 18.09
C THR A 105 31.92 -13.94 18.05
N ARG A 106 32.46 -12.76 17.71
CA ARG A 106 33.91 -12.51 17.74
C ARG A 106 34.46 -12.49 19.16
N ALA A 107 33.76 -11.83 20.09
CA ALA A 107 34.11 -11.81 21.51
C ALA A 107 34.10 -13.22 22.09
N ALA A 108 33.07 -14.03 21.79
CA ALA A 108 33.00 -15.43 22.18
C ALA A 108 34.18 -16.23 21.60
N LYS A 109 34.53 -16.00 20.34
CA LYS A 109 35.66 -16.66 19.65
C LYS A 109 37.02 -16.23 20.20
N GLU A 110 37.17 -14.99 20.69
CA GLU A 110 38.36 -14.49 21.38
C GLU A 110 38.47 -15.05 22.80
N SER A 111 37.37 -15.15 23.53
CA SER A 111 37.34 -15.81 24.84
C SER A 111 37.58 -17.33 24.79
N VAL A 112 37.41 -17.96 23.63
CA VAL A 112 37.79 -19.37 23.40
C VAL A 112 39.27 -19.51 23.00
N ALA A 113 39.90 -18.44 22.49
CA ALA A 113 41.31 -18.43 22.09
C ALA A 113 42.27 -17.98 23.21
N SER A 114 41.79 -17.25 24.22
CA SER A 114 42.54 -16.92 25.44
C SER A 114 42.20 -17.93 26.54
N GLY A 115 43.04 -18.95 26.68
CA GLY A 115 42.74 -20.16 27.44
C GLY A 115 42.49 -19.96 28.94
N GLY A 116 41.56 -20.79 29.45
CA GLY A 116 41.66 -21.54 30.71
C GLY A 116 41.85 -20.74 32.00
N SER A 117 40.78 -20.55 32.76
CA SER A 117 40.84 -20.45 34.22
C SER A 117 39.53 -20.93 34.82
N THR A 118 39.63 -22.05 35.54
CA THR A 118 38.63 -22.66 36.42
C THR A 118 38.07 -21.61 37.40
N PRO A 119 36.79 -21.75 37.81
CA PRO A 119 36.60 -21.94 39.24
C PRO A 119 35.74 -23.15 39.56
N GLU A 120 36.10 -23.71 40.71
CA GLU A 120 35.55 -24.87 41.37
C GLU A 120 34.05 -24.76 41.66
N ARG A 121 33.33 -25.83 41.30
CA ARG A 121 32.52 -26.69 42.18
C ARG A 121 31.56 -25.99 43.18
N GLU A 122 30.26 -26.10 42.90
CA GLU A 122 29.29 -26.46 43.95
C GLU A 122 28.34 -27.54 43.43
N VAL A 123 28.15 -28.54 44.29
CA VAL A 123 27.45 -29.79 44.09
C VAL A 123 25.99 -29.64 44.49
N VAL A 124 25.06 -30.11 43.66
CA VAL A 124 23.87 -30.80 44.17
C VAL A 124 23.40 -31.81 43.13
N ALA A 125 23.38 -33.07 43.56
CA ALA A 125 22.93 -34.22 42.81
C ALA A 125 21.43 -34.45 43.03
N ALA A 126 20.84 -35.14 42.04
CA ALA A 126 19.60 -35.92 42.07
C ALA A 126 18.28 -35.09 42.19
N GLU A 127 17.21 -35.37 41.46
CA GLU A 127 16.87 -36.43 40.51
C GLU A 127 15.58 -36.00 39.77
N GLU A 128 15.12 -36.87 38.87
CA GLU A 128 13.72 -37.01 38.44
C GLU A 128 13.29 -36.38 37.11
N THR A 129 13.64 -37.12 36.05
CA THR A 129 12.76 -37.58 34.97
C THR A 129 11.30 -37.10 34.99
N ALA A 130 10.90 -36.25 34.03
CA ALA A 130 9.62 -36.39 33.30
C ALA A 130 9.44 -35.29 32.23
N GLY A 131 9.16 -35.71 31.00
CA GLY A 131 8.31 -34.93 30.10
C GLY A 131 8.98 -34.29 28.88
N LEU A 132 9.15 -35.08 27.82
CA LEU A 132 9.20 -34.57 26.45
C LEU A 132 7.95 -33.72 26.15
N PRO A 133 8.06 -32.52 25.55
CA PRO A 133 6.91 -31.88 24.93
C PRO A 133 6.49 -32.73 23.72
N ALA A 134 5.26 -33.24 23.77
CA ALA A 134 4.66 -34.04 22.71
C ALA A 134 4.64 -33.26 21.37
N PRO A 135 4.78 -33.95 20.22
CA PRO A 135 4.66 -33.30 18.91
C PRO A 135 3.23 -32.75 18.70
N PRO A 136 3.05 -31.68 17.92
CA PRO A 136 1.74 -31.11 17.67
C PRO A 136 0.85 -32.15 16.95
N ARG A 137 -0.26 -32.54 17.59
CA ARG A 137 -1.29 -33.38 16.96
C ARG A 137 -1.96 -32.57 15.86
N ALA A 138 -1.94 -33.10 14.63
CA ALA A 138 -2.77 -32.59 13.54
C ALA A 138 -4.24 -32.74 13.94
N ALA A 139 -5.01 -31.65 13.87
CA ALA A 139 -6.44 -31.67 14.16
C ALA A 139 -7.18 -32.54 13.12
N PRO A 140 -8.24 -33.28 13.51
CA PRO A 140 -9.05 -34.05 12.58
C PRO A 140 -9.74 -33.14 11.54
N PHE A 141 -9.86 -33.62 10.31
CA PHE A 141 -10.53 -32.93 9.21
C PHE A 141 -12.04 -32.80 9.51
N ASP A 142 -12.58 -31.59 9.44
CA ASP A 142 -14.00 -31.27 9.67
C ASP A 142 -14.75 -31.19 8.33
N PRO A 143 -15.69 -32.12 8.03
CA PRO A 143 -16.42 -32.16 6.77
C PRO A 143 -17.64 -31.22 6.71
N GLU A 144 -17.96 -30.46 7.76
CA GLU A 144 -19.13 -29.57 7.79
C GLU A 144 -18.84 -28.13 7.33
N ALA A 145 -17.62 -27.83 6.87
CA ALA A 145 -17.29 -26.54 6.27
C ALA A 145 -17.57 -26.54 4.75
N THR A 146 -18.80 -26.26 4.35
CA THR A 146 -19.20 -25.90 2.97
C THR A 146 -20.21 -24.77 3.00
#